data_AF-A0A3D0M4Y9-F1
#
_entry.id   AF-A0A3D0M4Y9-F1
#
_cell.length_a   1.000
_cell.length_b   1.000
_cell.length_c   1.000
_cell.angle_alpha   90.00
_cell.angle_beta   90.00
_cell.angle_gamma   90.00
#
_symmetry.space_group_name_H-M   'P 1'
#
loop_
_entity.id
_entity.type
_entity.pdbx_description
1 polymer ?
#
loop_
_entity_poly.entity_id
_entity_poly.type
_entity_poly.pdbx_seq_one_letter_code
_entity_poly.pdbx_strand_id
1 'polypeptide(L)'
;MEDIYTLFNTDHPPTHRGHSLSVSDIVEITDNSNNYLRGFFYCDSAGFENIGFNPARTHKPDNLLRVVMVEPGKPAYEAEIQDSLKSLQRTVAGHLEATYPFGGNLVVVCNEEGKIIELPENREIYGDIYCGNFFIVGDNHEGDFCSLTDEQTAAMLERFSEPEFFGDEEMDSGIQMS
;
A
#
# COMPACT_ATOMS: atom_id res chain seq x y z
N MET A 1 2.56 -9.27 19.26
CA MET A 1 2.24 -10.53 18.53
C MET A 1 0.74 -10.65 18.30
N GLU A 2 -0.11 -10.33 19.29
CA GLU A 2 -1.54 -10.09 19.05
C GLU A 2 -1.79 -8.99 18.00
N ASP A 3 -0.91 -7.98 17.92
CA ASP A 3 -0.97 -6.95 16.86
C ASP A 3 -0.76 -7.51 15.45
N ILE A 4 0.03 -8.58 15.28
CA ILE A 4 0.27 -9.23 13.98
C ILE A 4 -0.98 -9.99 13.54
N TYR A 5 -1.60 -10.76 14.46
CA TYR A 5 -2.87 -11.42 14.17
C TYR A 5 -3.98 -10.43 13.82
N THR A 6 -4.01 -9.27 14.47
CA THR A 6 -5.01 -8.22 14.22
C THR A 6 -4.76 -7.52 12.87
N LEU A 7 -3.51 -7.16 12.57
CA LEU A 7 -3.14 -6.55 11.28
C LEU A 7 -3.50 -7.47 10.10
N PHE A 8 -3.14 -8.76 10.17
CA PHE A 8 -3.38 -9.67 9.04
C PHE A 8 -4.77 -10.35 9.02
N ASN A 9 -5.67 -10.07 9.96
CA ASN A 9 -7.04 -10.62 9.94
C ASN A 9 -8.16 -9.57 9.99
N THR A 10 -7.85 -8.32 10.32
CA THR A 10 -8.85 -7.24 10.42
C THR A 10 -8.54 -6.04 9.53
N ASP A 11 -7.27 -5.74 9.23
CA ASP A 11 -6.87 -4.58 8.40
C ASP A 11 -5.68 -4.94 7.50
N HIS A 12 -5.95 -5.69 6.44
CA HIS A 12 -4.93 -6.15 5.52
C HIS A 12 -4.21 -4.97 4.84
N PRO A 13 -2.86 -4.91 4.86
CA PRO A 13 -2.17 -3.90 4.09
C PRO A 13 -2.53 -4.06 2.60
N PRO A 14 -2.59 -2.98 1.82
CA PRO A 14 -3.14 -3.02 0.45
C PRO A 14 -2.38 -3.95 -0.50
N THR A 15 -1.10 -4.18 -0.19
CA THR A 15 -0.17 -5.03 -0.95
C THR A 15 -0.19 -6.49 -0.46
N HIS A 16 -1.09 -6.85 0.44
CA HIS A 16 -1.22 -8.21 0.97
C HIS A 16 -1.63 -9.19 -0.13
N ARG A 17 -0.82 -10.22 -0.32
CA ARG A 17 -1.00 -11.24 -1.37
C ARG A 17 -1.71 -12.51 -0.88
N GLY A 18 -1.88 -12.65 0.44
CA GLY A 18 -2.41 -13.84 1.08
C GLY A 18 -3.92 -13.78 1.37
N HIS A 19 -4.44 -14.87 1.93
CA HIS A 19 -5.70 -14.86 2.68
C HIS A 19 -5.48 -14.24 4.07
N SER A 20 -6.56 -14.12 4.86
CA SER A 20 -6.49 -13.96 6.32
C SER A 20 -5.41 -14.87 6.90
N LEU A 21 -4.55 -14.33 7.77
CA LEU A 21 -3.46 -15.09 8.36
C LEU A 21 -4.02 -16.32 9.07
N SER A 22 -3.58 -17.48 8.63
CA SER A 22 -4.08 -18.77 9.04
C SER A 22 -2.95 -19.61 9.63
N VAL A 23 -3.34 -20.64 10.38
CA VAL A 23 -2.41 -21.68 10.79
C VAL A 23 -1.75 -22.25 9.53
N SER A 24 -0.42 -22.32 9.54
CA SER A 24 0.46 -22.69 8.42
C SER A 24 1.09 -21.58 7.59
N ASP A 25 0.80 -20.31 7.88
CA ASP A 25 1.49 -19.17 7.25
C ASP A 25 2.88 -18.92 7.85
N ILE A 26 3.75 -18.26 7.08
CA ILE A 26 5.08 -17.83 7.51
C ILE A 26 5.18 -16.32 7.41
N VAL A 27 5.52 -15.66 8.53
CA VAL A 27 5.71 -14.22 8.63
C VAL A 27 7.20 -13.92 8.76
N GLU A 28 7.71 -13.00 7.95
CA GLU A 28 9.06 -12.46 8.12
C GLU A 28 8.99 -11.15 8.89
N ILE A 29 9.78 -11.04 9.95
CA ILE A 29 10.00 -9.79 10.67
C ILE A 29 11.38 -9.27 10.28
N THR A 30 11.41 -8.25 9.43
CA THR A 30 12.64 -7.64 8.90
C THR A 30 13.17 -6.52 9.78
N ASP A 31 12.30 -5.86 10.56
CA ASP A 31 12.68 -4.82 11.50
C ASP A 31 11.81 -4.81 12.76
N ASN A 32 12.43 -4.61 13.94
CA ASN A 32 11.72 -4.36 15.19
C ASN A 32 12.57 -3.54 16.16
N SER A 33 11.90 -2.79 17.05
CA SER A 33 12.50 -1.73 17.87
C SER A 33 13.66 -2.14 18.78
N ASN A 34 13.90 -3.44 19.04
CA ASN A 34 15.06 -3.92 19.81
C ASN A 34 15.75 -5.17 19.19
N ASN A 35 15.58 -5.45 17.89
CA ASN A 35 16.14 -6.58 17.13
C ASN A 35 15.91 -8.03 17.65
N TYR A 36 15.10 -8.24 18.68
CA TYR A 36 14.89 -9.54 19.34
C TYR A 36 13.92 -10.49 18.61
N LEU A 37 13.18 -10.01 17.61
CA LEU A 37 12.22 -10.83 16.84
C LEU A 37 12.55 -10.86 15.35
N ARG A 38 13.79 -10.56 14.93
CA ARG A 38 14.14 -10.72 13.51
C ARG A 38 14.16 -12.19 13.12
N GLY A 39 13.54 -12.52 12.00
CA GLY A 39 13.51 -13.88 11.45
C GLY A 39 12.15 -14.28 10.90
N PHE A 40 12.01 -15.57 10.59
CA PHE A 40 10.79 -16.14 10.05
C PHE A 40 10.01 -16.86 11.14
N PHE A 41 8.70 -16.66 11.16
CA PHE A 41 7.82 -17.20 12.18
C PHE A 41 6.68 -17.96 11.53
N TYR A 42 6.54 -19.23 11.89
CA TYR A 42 5.41 -20.07 11.51
C TYR A 42 4.22 -19.76 12.41
N CYS A 43 3.07 -19.50 11.80
CA CYS A 43 1.80 -19.30 12.46
C CYS A 43 1.20 -20.66 12.84
N ASP A 44 1.20 -21.02 14.12
CA ASP A 44 0.53 -22.18 14.67
C ASP A 44 -0.74 -21.76 15.46
N SER A 45 -1.63 -22.70 15.71
CA SER A 45 -2.85 -22.55 16.51
C SER A 45 -2.63 -21.95 17.92
N ALA A 46 -1.41 -22.03 18.46
CA ALA A 46 -1.02 -21.50 19.77
C ALA A 46 -0.17 -20.21 19.72
N GLY A 47 0.21 -19.72 18.53
CA GLY A 47 1.05 -18.53 18.39
C GLY A 47 2.08 -18.62 17.25
N PHE A 48 3.20 -17.90 17.40
CA PHE A 48 4.25 -17.80 16.37
C PHE A 48 5.53 -18.52 16.80
N GLU A 49 5.97 -19.51 16.04
CA GLU A 49 7.22 -20.25 16.27
C GLU A 49 8.32 -19.74 15.34
N ASN A 50 9.48 -19.35 15.89
CA ASN A 50 10.64 -18.98 15.06
C ASN A 50 11.17 -20.21 14.33
N ILE A 51 11.27 -20.13 13.00
CA ILE A 51 11.73 -21.22 12.15
C ILE A 51 12.92 -20.80 11.29
N GLY A 52 13.80 -21.76 10.99
CA GLY A 52 14.89 -21.60 10.04
C GLY A 52 14.40 -21.64 8.58
N PHE A 53 13.40 -20.83 8.24
CA PHE A 53 12.85 -20.77 6.89
C PHE A 53 13.89 -20.22 5.92
N ASN A 54 13.95 -20.82 4.73
CA ASN A 54 14.82 -20.36 3.65
C ASN A 54 13.97 -19.78 2.52
N PRO A 55 13.84 -18.44 2.41
CA PRO A 55 13.01 -17.80 1.40
C PRO A 55 13.50 -18.07 -0.03
N ALA A 56 14.77 -18.42 -0.23
CA ALA A 56 15.32 -18.77 -1.55
C ALA A 56 14.71 -20.05 -2.16
N ARG A 57 13.97 -20.83 -1.36
CA ARG A 57 13.23 -22.01 -1.82
C ARG A 57 11.76 -21.72 -2.16
N THR A 58 11.31 -20.48 -1.98
CA THR A 58 9.96 -20.04 -2.36
C THR A 58 9.87 -19.77 -3.85
N HIS A 59 8.69 -19.98 -4.41
CA HIS A 59 8.38 -19.56 -5.77
C HIS A 59 7.74 -18.17 -5.72
N LYS A 60 8.49 -17.12 -6.06
CA LYS A 60 7.90 -15.81 -6.31
C LYS A 60 7.11 -15.90 -7.63
N PRO A 61 5.90 -15.34 -7.72
CA PRO A 61 5.22 -15.18 -9.01
C PRO A 61 6.11 -14.42 -9.99
N ASP A 62 6.13 -14.83 -11.26
CA ASP A 62 6.94 -14.17 -12.28
C ASP A 62 6.35 -12.82 -12.74
N ASN A 63 5.08 -12.54 -12.39
CA ASN A 63 4.33 -11.36 -12.81
C ASN A 63 4.19 -10.33 -11.68
N LEU A 64 5.29 -9.86 -11.13
CA LEU A 64 5.29 -8.84 -10.08
C LEU A 64 5.77 -7.49 -10.62
N LEU A 65 4.99 -6.45 -10.32
CA LEU A 65 5.32 -5.06 -10.57
C LEU A 65 5.89 -4.44 -9.31
N ARG A 66 7.07 -3.84 -9.43
CA ARG A 66 7.60 -2.95 -8.40
C ARG A 66 6.89 -1.60 -8.48
N VAL A 67 6.34 -1.15 -7.37
CA VAL A 67 5.51 0.06 -7.25
C VAL A 67 5.90 0.87 -6.01
N VAL A 68 5.43 2.11 -5.95
CA VAL A 68 5.38 2.89 -4.72
C VAL A 68 3.94 2.97 -4.24
N MET A 69 3.68 2.44 -3.05
CA MET A 69 2.36 2.46 -2.41
C MET A 69 2.19 3.75 -1.60
N VAL A 70 1.02 4.37 -1.70
CA VAL A 70 0.67 5.56 -0.93
C VAL A 70 -0.70 5.36 -0.29
N GLU A 71 -0.72 5.31 1.03
CA GLU A 71 -1.94 5.17 1.84
C GLU A 71 -2.28 6.51 2.54
N PRO A 72 -3.57 6.80 2.77
CA PRO A 72 -3.97 7.98 3.53
C PRO A 72 -3.29 8.02 4.91
N GLY A 73 -2.72 9.18 5.27
CA GLY A 73 -2.10 9.39 6.57
C GLY A 73 -0.80 8.63 6.84
N LYS A 74 -0.23 7.91 5.85
CA LYS A 74 1.04 7.16 6.00
C LYS A 74 2.11 7.64 5.01
N PRO A 75 3.40 7.55 5.37
CA PRO A 75 4.51 7.69 4.43
C PRO A 75 4.40 6.66 3.30
N ALA A 76 4.81 7.05 2.09
CA ALA A 76 4.90 6.11 0.98
C ALA A 76 5.97 5.05 1.22
N TYR A 77 5.75 3.86 0.66
CA TYR A 77 6.70 2.75 0.79
C TYR A 77 6.78 1.94 -0.50
N GLU A 78 7.94 1.32 -0.72
CA GLU A 78 8.15 0.43 -1.85
C GLU A 78 7.38 -0.88 -1.63
N ALA A 79 6.69 -1.34 -2.66
CA ALA A 79 6.01 -2.62 -2.64
C ALA A 79 6.11 -3.32 -3.98
N GLU A 80 5.71 -4.59 -3.98
CA GLU A 80 5.53 -5.35 -5.19
C GLU A 80 4.05 -5.79 -5.28
N ILE A 81 3.37 -5.54 -6.40
CA ILE A 81 1.98 -5.98 -6.64
C ILE A 81 1.97 -6.99 -7.79
N GLN A 82 1.09 -7.99 -7.71
CA GLN A 82 0.92 -8.91 -8.83
C GLN A 82 0.22 -8.22 -10.01
N ASP A 83 0.80 -8.34 -11.20
CA ASP A 83 0.25 -7.84 -12.45
C ASP A 83 -0.95 -8.68 -12.89
N SER A 84 -2.08 -8.42 -12.26
CA SER A 84 -3.38 -8.98 -12.63
C SER A 84 -4.45 -8.00 -12.18
N LEU A 85 -5.48 -7.83 -13.01
CA LEU A 85 -6.59 -6.91 -12.74
C LEU A 85 -7.15 -7.06 -11.32
N LYS A 86 -7.32 -8.30 -10.85
CA LYS A 86 -7.86 -8.60 -9.51
C LYS A 86 -6.96 -8.09 -8.38
N SER A 87 -5.65 -8.23 -8.51
CA SER A 87 -4.70 -7.78 -7.48
C SER A 87 -4.57 -6.26 -7.48
N LEU A 88 -4.57 -5.63 -8.65
CA LEU A 88 -4.58 -4.16 -8.77
C LEU A 88 -5.86 -3.57 -8.16
N GLN A 89 -7.04 -4.11 -8.50
CA GLN A 89 -8.34 -3.65 -7.96
C GLN A 89 -8.43 -3.79 -6.43
N ARG A 90 -7.88 -4.88 -5.89
CA ARG A 90 -7.79 -5.07 -4.42
C ARG A 90 -6.91 -4.01 -3.77
N THR A 91 -5.79 -3.65 -4.40
CA THR A 91 -4.85 -2.67 -3.86
C THR A 91 -5.52 -1.29 -3.69
N VAL A 92 -6.31 -0.86 -4.66
CA VAL A 92 -7.03 0.43 -4.60
C VAL A 92 -8.43 0.33 -3.97
N ALA A 93 -8.83 -0.87 -3.54
CA ALA A 93 -10.16 -1.17 -2.99
C ALA A 93 -11.34 -0.78 -3.92
N GLY A 94 -11.20 -0.98 -5.24
CA GLY A 94 -12.27 -0.65 -6.19
C GLY A 94 -11.89 -0.79 -7.67
N HIS A 95 -12.66 -0.12 -8.52
CA HIS A 95 -12.37 -0.02 -9.94
C HIS A 95 -11.14 0.86 -10.18
N LEU A 96 -10.35 0.52 -11.19
CA LEU A 96 -9.08 1.18 -11.45
C LEU A 96 -9.29 2.42 -12.31
N GLU A 97 -8.68 3.51 -11.89
CA GLU A 97 -8.41 4.67 -12.72
C GLU A 97 -6.90 4.85 -12.83
N ALA A 98 -6.41 5.09 -14.04
CA ALA A 98 -4.99 5.35 -14.31
C ALA A 98 -4.83 6.80 -14.80
N THR A 99 -4.02 7.57 -14.09
CA THR A 99 -3.76 9.00 -14.39
C THR A 99 -2.27 9.24 -14.59
N TYR A 100 -1.92 10.28 -15.36
CA TYR A 100 -0.53 10.58 -15.75
C TYR A 100 -0.09 11.98 -15.24
N PRO A 101 -0.09 12.22 -13.92
CA PRO A 101 0.13 13.56 -13.37
C PRO A 101 1.57 14.08 -13.56
N PHE A 102 2.57 13.20 -13.66
CA PHE A 102 3.98 13.59 -13.63
C PHE A 102 4.60 13.81 -15.01
N GLY A 103 3.87 13.49 -16.08
CA GLY A 103 4.44 13.39 -17.43
C GLY A 103 5.42 12.22 -17.56
N GLY A 104 5.71 11.81 -18.80
CA GLY A 104 6.55 10.64 -19.06
C GLY A 104 5.79 9.33 -18.85
N ASN A 105 6.43 8.35 -18.21
CA ASN A 105 5.90 6.99 -18.07
C ASN A 105 5.49 6.62 -16.63
N LEU A 106 5.36 7.59 -15.72
CA LEU A 106 4.84 7.34 -14.38
C LEU A 106 3.32 7.48 -14.36
N VAL A 107 2.66 6.46 -13.81
CA VAL A 107 1.21 6.36 -13.71
C VAL A 107 0.81 6.31 -12.25
N VAL A 108 -0.20 7.09 -11.86
CA VAL A 108 -0.90 6.90 -10.60
C VAL A 108 -2.11 6.03 -10.89
N VAL A 109 -2.23 4.92 -10.16
CA VAL A 109 -3.39 4.03 -10.24
C VAL A 109 -4.16 4.13 -8.93
N CYS A 110 -5.42 4.54 -9.00
CA CYS A 110 -6.29 4.79 -7.86
C CYS A 110 -7.68 4.19 -8.06
N ASN A 111 -8.55 4.39 -7.06
CA ASN A 111 -9.95 4.00 -7.14
C ASN A 111 -10.75 5.05 -7.93
N GLU A 112 -11.34 4.65 -9.05
CA GLU A 112 -12.18 5.51 -9.91
C GLU A 112 -13.33 6.17 -9.13
N GLU A 113 -13.91 5.45 -8.17
CA GLU A 113 -15.05 5.94 -7.39
C GLU A 113 -14.63 6.58 -6.06
N GLY A 114 -13.32 6.69 -5.78
CA GLY A 114 -12.81 7.02 -4.44
C GLY A 114 -13.40 8.30 -3.85
N LYS A 115 -13.57 9.35 -4.68
CA LYS A 115 -14.23 10.61 -4.28
C LYS A 115 -15.73 10.46 -4.06
N ILE A 116 -16.39 9.64 -4.88
CA ILE A 116 -17.85 9.44 -4.87
C ILE A 116 -18.28 8.64 -3.64
N ILE A 117 -17.47 7.67 -3.23
CA ILE A 117 -17.73 6.82 -2.06
C ILE A 117 -17.06 7.36 -0.77
N GLU A 118 -16.56 8.60 -0.82
CA GLU A 118 -15.97 9.31 0.33
C GLU A 118 -14.82 8.54 1.00
N LEU A 119 -13.93 7.92 0.20
CA LEU A 119 -12.68 7.36 0.75
C LEU A 119 -11.82 8.48 1.36
N PRO A 120 -11.03 8.18 2.41
CA PRO A 120 -10.18 9.17 3.05
C PRO A 120 -9.25 9.89 2.06
N GLU A 121 -9.16 11.21 2.14
CA GLU A 121 -8.24 11.99 1.31
C GLU A 121 -6.79 11.60 1.60
N ASN A 122 -5.99 11.47 0.54
CA ASN A 122 -4.64 10.90 0.63
C ASN A 122 -3.55 11.91 0.28
N ARG A 123 -3.52 12.39 -0.96
CA ARG A 123 -2.54 13.37 -1.46
C ARG A 123 -3.16 14.28 -2.49
N GLU A 124 -2.75 15.55 -2.48
CA GLU A 124 -3.02 16.49 -3.54
C GLU A 124 -1.88 16.45 -4.58
N ILE A 125 -2.21 16.11 -5.82
CA ILE A 125 -1.24 16.05 -6.92
C ILE A 125 -1.71 17.01 -8.02
N TYR A 126 -1.00 18.13 -8.16
CA TYR A 126 -1.29 19.17 -9.16
C TYR A 126 -2.73 19.70 -9.12
N GLY A 127 -3.28 19.91 -7.92
CA GLY A 127 -4.63 20.46 -7.73
C GLY A 127 -5.74 19.41 -7.78
N ASP A 128 -5.41 18.12 -7.88
CA ASP A 128 -6.38 17.04 -7.73
C ASP A 128 -6.11 16.21 -6.47
N ILE A 129 -7.17 15.96 -5.68
CA ILE A 129 -7.09 15.19 -4.44
C ILE A 129 -7.39 13.72 -4.76
N TYR A 130 -6.42 12.86 -4.49
CA TYR A 130 -6.59 11.41 -4.57
C TYR A 130 -7.18 10.88 -3.27
N CYS A 131 -8.25 10.09 -3.37
CA CYS A 131 -8.96 9.52 -2.22
C CYS A 131 -8.71 8.01 -2.13
N GLY A 132 -8.48 7.54 -0.91
CA GLY A 132 -8.13 6.15 -0.63
C GLY A 132 -6.72 5.79 -1.06
N ASN A 133 -6.47 4.50 -1.15
CA ASN A 133 -5.18 3.95 -1.52
C ASN A 133 -4.89 4.16 -3.00
N PHE A 134 -3.67 4.56 -3.32
CA PHE A 134 -3.18 4.56 -4.70
C PHE A 134 -1.75 4.02 -4.75
N PHE A 135 -1.32 3.61 -5.93
CA PHE A 135 0.07 3.23 -6.16
C PHE A 135 0.61 3.86 -7.43
N ILE A 136 1.92 4.02 -7.47
CA ILE A 136 2.65 4.56 -8.61
C ILE A 136 3.37 3.43 -9.31
N VAL A 137 3.21 3.35 -10.63
CA VAL A 137 3.78 2.28 -11.47
C VAL A 137 4.30 2.87 -12.79
N GLY A 138 5.16 2.13 -13.48
CA GLY A 138 5.62 2.49 -14.81
C GLY A 138 4.63 2.09 -15.90
N ASP A 139 4.60 2.85 -16.99
CA ASP A 139 3.97 2.53 -18.26
C ASP A 139 5.06 2.10 -19.25
N ASN A 140 4.85 1.00 -19.98
CA ASN A 140 5.81 0.52 -20.98
C ASN A 140 5.63 1.14 -22.37
N HIS A 141 4.63 2.00 -22.55
CA HIS A 141 4.18 2.62 -23.81
C HIS A 141 3.63 1.64 -24.85
N GLU A 142 3.44 0.37 -24.47
CA GLU A 142 2.84 -0.69 -25.29
C GLU A 142 1.45 -1.09 -24.80
N GLY A 143 0.96 -0.45 -23.72
CA GLY A 143 -0.37 -0.67 -23.15
C GLY A 143 -0.38 -1.50 -21.87
N ASP A 144 0.79 -1.88 -21.35
CA ASP A 144 0.92 -2.61 -20.08
C ASP A 144 1.72 -1.81 -19.05
N PHE A 145 1.54 -2.16 -17.77
CA PHE A 145 2.36 -1.62 -16.70
C PHE A 145 3.73 -2.29 -16.66
N CYS A 146 4.73 -1.57 -16.16
CA CYS A 146 6.07 -2.09 -15.89
C CYS A 146 6.57 -1.65 -14.51
N SER A 147 7.52 -2.42 -13.98
CA SER A 147 8.18 -2.11 -12.71
C SER A 147 8.90 -0.76 -12.77
N LEU A 148 8.80 0.02 -11.68
CA LEU A 148 9.57 1.23 -11.51
C LEU A 148 11.08 0.95 -11.49
N THR A 149 11.88 1.85 -12.08
CA THR A 149 13.33 1.82 -11.91
C THR A 149 13.73 2.24 -10.50
N ASP A 150 15.00 2.02 -10.12
CA ASP A 150 15.54 2.48 -8.84
C ASP A 150 15.39 4.00 -8.68
N GLU A 151 15.69 4.75 -9.73
CA GLU A 151 15.61 6.22 -9.74
C GLU A 151 14.16 6.70 -9.58
N GLN A 152 13.22 6.07 -10.29
CA GLN A 152 11.80 6.40 -10.19
C GLN A 152 11.26 6.09 -8.80
N THR A 153 11.62 4.92 -8.25
CA THR A 153 11.20 4.49 -6.93
C THR A 153 11.71 5.47 -5.87
N ALA A 154 13.01 5.79 -5.89
CA ALA A 154 13.61 6.72 -4.95
C ALA A 154 12.97 8.12 -5.00
N ALA A 155 12.75 8.65 -6.21
CA ALA A 155 12.13 9.97 -6.39
C ALA A 155 10.69 10.02 -5.86
N MET A 156 9.90 8.95 -6.07
CA MET A 156 8.52 8.90 -5.59
C MET A 156 8.44 8.68 -4.07
N LEU A 157 9.33 7.87 -3.49
CA LEU A 157 9.42 7.71 -2.03
C LEU A 157 9.81 9.02 -1.34
N GLU A 158 10.75 9.77 -1.91
CA GLU A 158 11.11 11.09 -1.39
C GLU A 158 9.92 12.05 -1.48
N ARG A 159 9.26 12.11 -2.64
CA ARG A 159 8.10 13.00 -2.88
C ARG A 159 6.95 12.77 -1.90
N PHE A 160 6.66 11.51 -1.56
CA PHE A 160 5.52 11.12 -0.74
C PHE A 160 5.93 10.63 0.66
N SER A 161 7.08 11.08 1.15
CA SER A 161 7.61 10.71 2.47
C SER A 161 6.76 11.25 3.61
N GLU A 162 6.22 12.47 3.47
CA GLU A 162 5.33 13.08 4.47
C GLU A 162 3.86 12.87 4.09
N PRO A 163 3.01 12.45 5.05
CA PRO A 163 1.55 12.47 4.89
C PRO A 163 0.96 13.86 4.76
N GLU A 164 -0.11 14.00 3.98
CA GLU A 164 -0.92 15.21 3.90
C GLU A 164 -2.21 15.01 4.71
N PHE A 165 -2.66 16.08 5.36
CA PHE A 165 -3.91 16.12 6.12
C PHE A 165 -4.73 17.30 5.65
N PHE A 166 -5.96 17.00 5.29
CA PHE A 166 -6.95 17.95 4.82
C PHE A 166 -7.91 18.18 5.99
N GLY A 167 -7.97 19.40 6.49
CA GLY A 167 -8.83 19.73 7.64
C GLY A 167 -10.25 20.04 7.20
N ASP A 168 -11.23 19.72 8.04
CA ASP A 168 -12.51 20.40 8.01
C ASP A 168 -12.24 21.87 8.41
N GLU A 169 -12.48 22.83 7.51
CA GLU A 169 -12.64 24.21 7.94
C GLU A 169 -13.72 24.23 9.01
N GLU A 170 -13.33 24.63 10.23
CA GLU A 170 -14.23 24.74 11.37
C GLU A 170 -15.53 25.43 10.96
N MET A 171 -16.66 24.71 11.07
CA MET A 171 -17.96 25.35 11.12
C MET A 171 -17.97 26.30 12.32
N ASP A 172 -17.67 27.58 12.06
CA ASP A 172 -17.83 28.68 13.00
C ASP A 172 -19.32 28.82 13.34
N SER A 173 -19.78 27.98 14.25
CA SER A 173 -21.05 28.11 14.96
C SER A 173 -20.79 28.71 16.32
N GLY A 174 -20.18 29.90 16.32
CA GLY A 174 -20.32 30.86 17.41
C GLY A 174 -21.78 31.26 17.59
N ILE A 175 -22.58 30.42 18.26
CA ILE A 175 -23.86 30.80 18.85
C ILE A 175 -23.54 31.84 19.94
N GLN A 176 -23.60 33.12 19.57
CA GLN A 176 -23.52 34.20 20.53
C GLN A 176 -24.88 34.29 21.24
N MET A 177 -24.99 33.59 22.37
CA MET A 177 -26.05 33.83 23.34
C MET A 177 -25.83 35.22 23.93
N SER A 178 -26.66 36.19 23.53
CA SER A 178 -26.84 37.47 24.23
C SER A 178 -28.31 37.64 24.60
#